data_AF-H0EW68-F1
#
_entry.id   AF-H0EW68-F1
#
_cell.length_a   1.000
_cell.length_b   1.000
_cell.length_c   1.000
_cell.angle_alpha   90.00
_cell.angle_beta   90.00
_cell.angle_gamma   90.00
#
_symmetry.space_group_name_H-M   'P 1'
#
loop_
_entity.id
_entity.type
_entity.pdbx_description
1 polymer ?
#
loop_
_entity_poly.entity_id
_entity_poly.type
_entity_poly.pdbx_seq_one_letter_code
_entity_poly.pdbx_strand_id
1 'polypeptide(L)'
;MGLDHFAIPVPAPKFEETIKFLTTSLAFSNFKEITRPIPTVVGLGETAPYIWLSAVEGDEAEFKNVMKGMHIAFNATNGEQVRQFHEAALKAGGTCNGKPGIRFYHEKYYAALQNGTIIHDLGLIPPTQISPI
;
A
#
# COMPACT_ATOMS: atom_id res chain seq x y z
N MET A 1 -3.39 12.38 18.92
CA MET A 1 -4.30 11.27 18.54
C MET A 1 -4.00 10.93 17.09
N GLY A 2 -3.67 9.68 16.79
CA GLY A 2 -3.38 9.22 15.43
C GLY A 2 -4.61 8.65 14.75
N LEU A 3 -4.47 8.27 13.47
CA LEU A 3 -5.48 7.47 12.78
C LEU A 3 -5.51 6.06 13.40
N ASP A 4 -6.69 5.57 13.76
CA ASP A 4 -6.85 4.24 14.36
C ASP A 4 -7.03 3.16 13.28
N HIS A 5 -8.02 3.34 12.41
CA HIS A 5 -8.28 2.51 11.23
C HIS A 5 -9.04 3.31 10.17
N PHE A 6 -9.15 2.76 8.96
CA PHE A 6 -10.00 3.29 7.90
C PHE A 6 -10.53 2.16 7.00
N ALA A 7 -11.56 2.46 6.20
CA ALA A 7 -12.20 1.50 5.32
C ALA A 7 -12.17 1.98 3.87
N ILE A 8 -11.97 1.03 2.96
CA ILE A 8 -11.90 1.25 1.51
C ILE A 8 -12.90 0.29 0.84
N PRO A 9 -13.88 0.78 0.08
CA PRO A 9 -14.68 -0.08 -0.78
C PRO A 9 -13.81 -0.61 -1.92
N VAL A 10 -14.02 -1.85 -2.35
CA VAL A 10 -13.31 -2.48 -3.48
C VAL A 10 -14.34 -3.13 -4.39
N PRO A 11 -14.25 -3.01 -5.73
CA PRO A 11 -15.19 -3.67 -6.61
C PRO A 11 -15.18 -5.17 -6.34
N ALA A 12 -16.34 -5.80 -6.22
CA ALA A 12 -16.44 -7.22 -5.86
C ALA A 12 -15.57 -8.15 -6.73
N PRO A 13 -15.47 -7.97 -8.07
CA PRO A 13 -14.57 -8.77 -8.91
C PRO A 13 -13.07 -8.61 -8.61
N LYS A 14 -12.68 -7.53 -7.92
CA LYS A 14 -11.29 -7.18 -7.58
C LYS A 14 -10.96 -7.41 -6.11
N PHE A 15 -11.92 -7.87 -5.31
CA PHE A 15 -11.77 -7.97 -3.86
C PHE A 15 -10.59 -8.87 -3.45
N GLU A 16 -10.61 -10.13 -3.87
CA GLU A 16 -9.54 -11.08 -3.54
C GLU A 16 -8.19 -10.74 -4.18
N GLU A 17 -8.20 -10.15 -5.38
CA GLU A 17 -6.98 -9.65 -6.03
C GLU A 17 -6.34 -8.53 -5.21
N THR A 18 -7.14 -7.60 -4.69
CA THR A 18 -6.68 -6.48 -3.87
C THR A 18 -6.11 -6.96 -2.54
N ILE A 19 -6.78 -7.92 -1.89
CA ILE A 19 -6.30 -8.55 -0.65
C ILE A 19 -4.94 -9.21 -0.89
N LYS A 20 -4.83 -10.03 -1.95
CA LYS A 20 -3.59 -10.69 -2.32
C LYS A 20 -2.48 -9.69 -2.62
N PHE A 21 -2.78 -8.62 -3.36
CA PHE A 21 -1.81 -7.57 -3.68
C PHE A 21 -1.27 -6.91 -2.42
N LEU A 22 -2.13 -6.47 -1.51
CA LEU A 22 -1.72 -5.79 -0.28
C LEU A 22 -0.92 -6.72 0.65
N THR A 23 -1.42 -7.93 0.91
CA THR A 23 -0.74 -8.90 1.78
C THR A 23 0.60 -9.38 1.21
N THR A 24 0.72 -9.51 -0.12
CA THR A 24 2.00 -9.88 -0.75
C THR A 24 2.98 -8.71 -0.75
N SER A 25 2.54 -7.51 -1.14
CA SER A 25 3.41 -6.34 -1.26
C SER A 25 3.93 -5.84 0.09
N LEU A 26 3.16 -6.03 1.16
CA LEU A 26 3.51 -5.64 2.53
C LEU A 26 3.98 -6.81 3.41
N ALA A 27 4.24 -7.98 2.83
CA ALA A 27 4.59 -9.18 3.60
C ALA A 27 5.84 -8.98 4.51
N PHE A 28 6.78 -8.14 4.08
CA PHE A 28 8.00 -7.83 4.83
C PHE A 28 7.73 -7.15 6.19
N SER A 29 6.57 -6.51 6.36
CA SER A 29 6.14 -5.91 7.63
C SER A 29 5.23 -6.82 8.46
N ASN A 30 5.06 -8.10 8.08
CA ASN A 30 4.08 -9.02 8.68
C ASN A 30 2.61 -8.53 8.50
N PHE A 31 2.36 -7.72 7.46
CA PHE A 31 1.01 -7.31 7.07
C PHE A 31 0.22 -8.48 6.49
N LYS A 32 -0.98 -8.72 7.01
CA LYS A 32 -1.79 -9.91 6.73
C LYS A 32 -3.27 -9.67 6.99
N GLU A 33 -4.08 -10.65 6.60
CA GLU A 33 -5.46 -10.76 7.06
C GLU A 33 -5.49 -11.06 8.56
N ILE A 34 -6.08 -10.14 9.34
CA ILE A 34 -6.24 -10.28 10.79
C ILE A 34 -7.61 -10.87 11.13
N THR A 35 -8.64 -10.46 10.38
CA THR A 35 -10.01 -10.94 10.59
C THR A 35 -10.85 -10.80 9.33
N ARG A 36 -11.85 -11.66 9.17
CA ARG A 36 -12.84 -11.62 8.09
C ARG A 36 -14.22 -11.94 8.66
N PRO A 37 -14.95 -10.94 9.17
CA PRO A 37 -16.24 -11.16 9.83
C PRO A 37 -17.29 -11.77 8.91
N ILE A 38 -17.27 -11.41 7.63
CA ILE A 38 -18.11 -11.96 6.56
C ILE A 38 -17.29 -12.09 5.27
N PRO A 39 -17.69 -12.93 4.30
CA PRO A 39 -16.90 -13.19 3.11
C PRO A 39 -16.48 -11.95 2.32
N THR A 40 -17.31 -10.90 2.35
CA THR A 40 -17.14 -9.64 1.62
C THR A 40 -16.46 -8.53 2.41
N VAL A 41 -16.00 -8.77 3.65
CA VAL A 41 -15.35 -7.75 4.48
C VAL A 41 -14.13 -8.34 5.18
N VAL A 42 -12.96 -7.73 4.98
CA VAL A 42 -11.71 -8.16 5.58
C VAL A 42 -10.99 -7.01 6.29
N GLY A 43 -10.45 -7.30 7.48
CA GLY A 43 -9.57 -6.41 8.23
C GLY A 43 -8.11 -6.85 8.07
N LEU A 44 -7.28 -5.99 7.50
CA LEU A 44 -5.86 -6.20 7.25
C LEU A 44 -5.01 -5.35 8.21
N GLY A 45 -3.83 -5.86 8.57
CA GLY A 45 -2.88 -5.17 9.43
C GLY A 45 -1.73 -6.09 9.87
N GLU A 46 -0.96 -5.65 10.87
CA GLU A 46 0.22 -6.40 11.36
C GLU A 46 -0.11 -7.24 12.60
N THR A 47 -0.71 -6.59 13.60
CA THR A 47 -1.14 -7.17 14.88
C THR A 47 -2.62 -6.95 15.18
N ALA A 48 -3.22 -5.92 14.58
CA ALA A 48 -4.63 -5.57 14.67
C ALA A 48 -5.11 -5.02 13.31
N PRO A 49 -6.41 -5.11 12.98
CA PRO A 49 -6.93 -4.64 11.70
C PRO A 49 -7.03 -3.11 11.72
N TYR A 50 -6.28 -2.44 10.83
CA TYR A 50 -6.35 -0.98 10.64
C TYR A 50 -6.69 -0.56 9.21
N ILE A 51 -6.69 -1.51 8.26
CA ILE A 51 -7.23 -1.32 6.90
C ILE A 51 -8.38 -2.29 6.70
N TRP A 52 -9.56 -1.76 6.48
CA TRP A 52 -10.75 -2.55 6.17
C TRP A 52 -11.07 -2.47 4.69
N LEU A 53 -11.26 -3.62 4.06
CA LEU A 53 -11.76 -3.70 2.69
C LEU A 53 -13.16 -4.30 2.69
N SER A 54 -14.06 -3.71 1.90
CA SER A 54 -15.40 -4.23 1.69
C SER A 54 -15.67 -4.41 0.19
N ALA A 55 -16.10 -5.60 -0.22
CA ALA A 55 -16.54 -5.84 -1.58
C ALA A 55 -17.85 -5.09 -1.84
N VAL A 56 -17.86 -4.26 -2.89
CA VAL A 56 -19.03 -3.51 -3.35
C VAL A 56 -19.38 -3.88 -4.78
N GLU A 57 -20.66 -4.13 -5.03
CA GLU A 57 -21.20 -4.25 -6.38
C GLU A 57 -21.40 -2.85 -6.97
N GLY A 58 -21.20 -2.71 -8.28
CA GLY A 58 -21.40 -1.43 -8.95
C GLY A 58 -20.65 -1.32 -10.28
N ASP A 59 -20.84 -0.18 -10.93
CA ASP A 59 -20.16 0.13 -12.18
C ASP A 59 -18.67 0.43 -11.94
N GLU A 60 -17.79 -0.24 -12.68
CA GLU A 60 -16.34 -0.09 -12.52
C GLU A 60 -15.86 1.32 -12.88
N ALA A 61 -16.50 1.99 -13.86
CA ALA A 61 -16.12 3.33 -14.27
C ALA A 61 -16.52 4.37 -13.21
N GLU A 62 -17.70 4.22 -12.61
CA GLU A 62 -18.13 5.02 -11.46
C GLU A 62 -17.17 4.83 -10.28
N PHE A 63 -16.80 3.58 -9.96
CA PHE A 63 -15.84 3.28 -8.92
C PHE A 63 -14.49 3.95 -9.20
N LYS A 64 -13.95 3.84 -10.42
CA LYS A 64 -12.71 4.52 -10.82
C LYS A 64 -12.81 6.04 -10.68
N ASN A 65 -13.97 6.63 -10.92
CA ASN A 65 -14.18 8.06 -10.81
C ASN A 65 -14.19 8.52 -9.34
N VAL A 66 -14.87 7.80 -8.46
CA VAL A 66 -14.92 8.12 -7.02
C VAL A 66 -13.56 7.92 -6.36
N MET A 67 -12.83 6.87 -6.75
CA MET A 67 -11.51 6.57 -6.19
C MET A 67 -10.38 7.36 -6.85
N LYS A 68 -10.69 8.19 -7.85
CA LYS A 68 -9.71 8.99 -8.57
C LYS A 68 -9.03 9.97 -7.62
N GLY A 69 -7.71 9.89 -7.54
CA GLY A 69 -6.91 10.75 -6.66
C GLY A 69 -6.85 10.27 -5.20
N MET A 70 -7.50 9.15 -4.86
CA MET A 70 -7.25 8.51 -3.58
C MET A 70 -5.79 8.06 -3.50
N HIS A 71 -5.16 8.36 -2.38
CA HIS A 71 -3.76 8.05 -2.16
C HIS A 71 -3.55 7.56 -0.72
N ILE A 72 -2.97 6.37 -0.56
CA ILE A 72 -2.62 5.78 0.73
C ILE A 72 -1.12 5.55 0.76
N ALA A 73 -0.50 5.96 1.86
CA ALA A 73 0.93 5.87 2.06
C ALA A 73 1.25 5.19 3.39
N PHE A 74 2.16 4.21 3.37
CA PHE A 74 2.68 3.57 4.58
C PHE A 74 4.06 4.11 4.91
N ASN A 75 4.32 4.33 6.20
CA ASN A 75 5.64 4.66 6.69
C ASN A 75 6.56 3.43 6.59
N ALA A 76 7.70 3.59 5.93
CA ALA A 76 8.84 2.71 6.06
C ALA A 76 9.78 3.20 7.17
N THR A 77 10.53 2.27 7.75
CA THR A 77 11.56 2.58 8.77
C THR A 77 12.94 2.81 8.15
N ASN A 78 13.13 2.42 6.89
CA ASN A 78 14.35 2.58 6.12
C ASN A 78 14.08 2.37 4.62
N GLY A 79 15.05 2.76 3.78
CA GLY A 79 14.96 2.58 2.32
C GLY A 79 14.94 1.12 1.84
N GLU A 80 15.39 0.15 2.66
CA GLU A 80 15.30 -1.27 2.31
C GLU A 80 13.84 -1.74 2.30
N GLN A 81 13.03 -1.34 3.27
CA GLN A 81 11.59 -1.64 3.26
C GLN A 81 10.87 -1.06 2.03
N VAL A 82 11.27 0.13 1.58
CA VAL A 82 10.72 0.71 0.35
C VAL A 82 11.10 -0.11 -0.89
N ARG A 83 12.32 -0.65 -0.95
CA ARG A 83 12.75 -1.56 -2.03
C ARG A 83 12.01 -2.90 -1.98
N GLN A 84 11.92 -3.51 -0.79
CA GLN A 84 11.21 -4.77 -0.56
C GLN A 84 9.74 -4.65 -0.98
N PHE A 85 9.08 -3.56 -0.59
CA PHE A 85 7.74 -3.25 -1.07
C PHE A 85 7.66 -3.17 -2.58
N HIS A 86 8.53 -2.37 -3.21
CA HIS A 86 8.48 -2.17 -4.65
C HIS A 86 8.65 -3.49 -5.43
N GLU A 87 9.64 -4.30 -5.04
CA GLU A 87 9.86 -5.61 -5.67
C GLU A 87 8.68 -6.56 -5.46
N ALA A 88 8.14 -6.63 -4.23
CA ALA A 88 7.01 -7.48 -3.92
C ALA A 88 5.72 -7.02 -4.64
N ALA A 89 5.48 -5.71 -4.72
CA ALA A 89 4.35 -5.11 -5.42
C ALA A 89 4.39 -5.37 -6.94
N LEU A 90 5.57 -5.37 -7.55
CA LEU A 90 5.73 -5.76 -8.95
C LEU A 90 5.45 -7.25 -9.16
N LYS A 91 5.99 -8.12 -8.29
CA LYS A 91 5.73 -9.57 -8.36
C LYS A 91 4.25 -9.89 -8.12
N ALA A 92 3.55 -9.08 -7.32
CA ALA A 92 2.12 -9.20 -7.05
C ALA A 92 1.22 -8.68 -8.20
N GLY A 93 1.79 -8.24 -9.32
CA GLY A 93 1.05 -7.79 -10.51
C GLY A 93 0.71 -6.31 -10.53
N GLY A 94 1.23 -5.50 -9.60
CA GLY A 94 1.04 -4.07 -9.67
C GLY A 94 1.81 -3.44 -10.85
N THR A 95 1.44 -2.22 -11.22
CA THR A 95 2.17 -1.41 -12.21
C THR A 95 3.04 -0.36 -11.53
N CYS A 96 4.33 -0.33 -11.88
CA CYS A 96 5.28 0.69 -11.40
C CYS A 96 4.78 2.08 -11.79
N ASN A 97 4.58 2.94 -10.80
CA ASN A 97 4.24 4.35 -10.98
C ASN A 97 5.35 5.28 -10.41
N GLY A 98 6.53 4.72 -10.15
CA GLY A 98 7.71 5.43 -9.67
C GLY A 98 8.62 4.52 -8.86
N LYS A 99 9.87 4.35 -9.33
CA LYS A 99 10.88 3.51 -8.69
C LYS A 99 11.28 4.03 -7.29
N PRO A 100 11.80 3.17 -6.41
CA PRO A 100 12.44 3.57 -5.17
C PRO A 100 13.48 4.68 -5.44
N GLY A 101 13.35 5.82 -4.76
CA GLY A 101 14.23 6.98 -4.99
C GLY A 101 13.83 8.20 -4.17
N ILE A 102 14.74 9.16 -4.01
CA ILE A 102 14.43 10.47 -3.41
C ILE A 102 13.47 11.23 -4.34
N ARG A 103 12.54 11.99 -3.78
CA ARG A 103 11.65 12.86 -4.55
C ARG A 103 12.07 14.33 -4.41
N PHE A 104 12.12 15.04 -5.54
CA PHE A 104 12.66 16.40 -5.63
C PHE A 104 11.92 17.45 -4.79
N TYR A 105 10.65 17.21 -4.44
CA TYR A 105 9.83 18.13 -3.66
C TYR A 105 9.98 17.97 -2.14
N HIS A 106 10.69 16.92 -1.69
CA HIS A 106 11.10 16.75 -0.30
C HIS A 106 12.42 15.97 -0.27
N GLU A 107 13.52 16.67 0.05
CA GLU A 107 14.91 16.15 0.02
C GLU A 107 15.13 14.84 0.81
N LYS A 108 14.18 14.48 1.69
CA LYS A 108 14.22 13.31 2.58
C LYS A 108 13.12 12.28 2.30
N TYR A 109 12.33 12.45 1.23
CA TYR A 109 11.20 11.59 0.90
C TYR A 109 11.65 10.51 -0.10
N TYR A 110 11.90 9.30 0.41
CA TYR A 110 12.21 8.12 -0.40
C TYR A 110 10.97 7.26 -0.55
N ALA A 111 10.50 7.03 -1.77
CA ALA A 111 9.24 6.33 -1.98
C ALA A 111 9.24 5.43 -3.22
N ALA A 112 8.30 4.50 -3.27
CA ALA A 112 7.94 3.73 -4.45
C ALA A 112 6.43 3.75 -4.64
N LEU A 113 5.98 3.85 -5.89
CA LEU A 113 4.57 4.04 -6.22
C LEU A 113 4.02 2.86 -7.03
N GLN A 114 2.84 2.37 -6.66
CA GLN A 114 2.10 1.33 -7.37
C GLN A 114 0.59 1.63 -7.33
N ASN A 115 -0.05 1.89 -8.48
CA ASN A 115 -1.51 2.09 -8.63
C ASN A 115 -2.28 2.55 -7.35
N GLY A 116 -2.05 3.79 -6.89
CA GLY A 116 -2.76 4.40 -5.75
C GLY A 116 -2.16 4.14 -4.36
N THR A 117 -1.34 3.10 -4.21
CA THR A 117 -0.61 2.75 -2.98
C THR A 117 0.86 3.16 -3.07
N ILE A 118 1.36 3.83 -2.04
CA ILE A 118 2.77 4.21 -1.92
C ILE A 118 3.31 3.66 -0.59
N ILE A 119 4.58 3.24 -0.58
CA ILE A 119 5.34 3.19 0.66
C ILE A 119 6.40 4.26 0.57
N HIS A 120 6.51 5.05 1.64
CA HIS A 120 7.44 6.15 1.75
C HIS A 120 8.14 6.10 3.11
N ASP A 121 9.44 6.36 3.09
CA ASP A 121 10.22 6.60 4.29
C ASP A 121 10.22 8.11 4.56
N LEU A 122 9.72 8.51 5.74
CA LEU A 122 9.83 9.88 6.27
C LEU A 122 11.00 10.01 7.26
N GLY A 123 11.62 8.90 7.64
CA GLY A 123 12.82 8.86 8.45
C GLY A 123 13.99 9.46 7.69
N LEU A 124 14.85 10.18 8.42
CA LEU A 124 16.13 10.67 7.92
C LEU A 124 16.92 9.48 7.36
N ILE A 125 16.82 9.16 6.07
CA ILE A 125 17.82 8.30 5.43
C ILE A 125 19.08 9.16 5.37
N PRO A 126 20.12 8.90 6.20
CA PRO A 126 21.38 9.57 5.99
C PRO A 126 21.85 9.23 4.57
N PRO A 127 22.42 10.19 3.82
CA PRO A 127 22.85 9.97 2.42
C PRO A 127 23.70 8.72 2.22
N THR A 128 24.35 8.23 3.28
CA THR A 128 25.18 7.03 3.34
C THR A 128 24.45 5.69 3.27
N GLN A 129 23.12 5.65 3.45
CA GLN A 129 22.30 4.44 3.27
C GLN A 129 21.58 4.38 1.92
N ILE A 130 21.82 5.38 1.07
CA ILE A 130 21.38 5.41 -0.31
C ILE A 130 22.48 4.73 -1.12
N SER A 131 22.38 3.41 -1.29
CA SER A 131 23.24 2.71 -2.25
C SER A 131 23.03 3.34 -3.63
N PRO A 132 24.10 3.68 -4.38
CA PRO A 132 23.97 3.88 -5.80
C PRO A 132 23.53 2.56 -6.44
N ILE A 133 22.81 2.72 -7.54
CA ILE A 133 22.17 1.69 -8.37
C ILE A 133 23.19 0.63 -8.81
#